data_AF-A0A3S9LJ91-F1
#
_entry.id   AF-A0A3S9LJ91-F1
#
_cell.length_a   1.000
_cell.length_b   1.000
_cell.length_c   1.000
_cell.angle_alpha   90.00
_cell.angle_beta   90.00
_cell.angle_gamma   90.00
#
_symmetry.space_group_name_H-M   'P 1'
#
loop_
_entity.id
_entity.type
_entity.pdbx_description
1 polymer ?
#
loop_
_entity_poly.entity_id
_entity_poly.type
_entity_poly.pdbx_seq_one_letter_code
_entity_poly.pdbx_strand_id
1 'polypeptide(L)'
;MSNLDEFLAGERLEDVVFYLSDAYLDDDSRLRTVGTQTDDGVRLILDGETGRSAFEAGTGMGAMEFAKTAMGAEGDIARSLDAGACPFTEDDPDDDHDVRFVFAFAEAQNEEVGGLYAEGDVVHAYAHCTCGESYSHKWVVGDRDD
;
A
#
# COMPACT_ATOMS: atom_id res chain seq x y z
N MET A 1 -19.09 6.78 -4.73
CA MET A 1 -17.63 6.59 -4.82
C MET A 1 -17.18 6.04 -3.49
N SER A 2 -16.24 5.11 -3.50
CA SER A 2 -15.66 4.59 -2.25
C SER A 2 -14.55 5.52 -1.77
N ASN A 3 -14.18 5.45 -0.49
CA ASN A 3 -13.02 6.18 0.03
C ASN A 3 -11.73 5.86 -0.75
N LEU A 4 -11.64 4.64 -1.33
CA LEU A 4 -10.52 4.22 -2.15
C LEU A 4 -10.53 4.96 -3.50
N ASP A 5 -11.69 5.10 -4.14
CA ASP A 5 -11.80 5.87 -5.40
C ASP A 5 -11.35 7.32 -5.20
N GLU A 6 -11.80 7.97 -4.13
CA GLU A 6 -11.41 9.36 -3.82
C GLU A 6 -9.90 9.48 -3.56
N PHE A 7 -9.30 8.50 -2.88
CA PHE A 7 -7.84 8.44 -2.70
C PHE A 7 -7.10 8.27 -4.03
N LEU A 8 -7.53 7.31 -4.86
CA LEU A 8 -6.91 7.04 -6.16
C LEU A 8 -7.14 8.15 -7.19
N ALA A 9 -8.12 9.03 -6.95
CA ALA A 9 -8.39 10.24 -7.73
C ALA A 9 -7.64 11.49 -7.22
N GLY A 10 -6.81 11.36 -6.16
CA GLY A 10 -6.04 12.47 -5.60
C GLY A 10 -6.87 13.43 -4.74
N GLU A 11 -8.11 13.08 -4.41
CA GLU A 11 -9.00 13.92 -3.58
C GLU A 11 -8.66 13.80 -2.08
N ARG A 12 -7.82 12.83 -1.71
CA ARG A 12 -7.47 12.47 -0.31
C ARG A 12 -5.95 12.34 -0.09
N LEU A 13 -5.19 13.37 -0.47
CA LEU A 13 -3.72 13.39 -0.37
C LEU A 13 -3.18 13.28 1.06
N GLU A 14 -3.98 13.67 2.05
CA GLU A 14 -3.62 13.61 3.48
C GLU A 14 -3.92 12.25 4.13
N ASP A 15 -4.60 11.35 3.41
CA ASP A 15 -4.92 10.02 3.89
C ASP A 15 -3.88 8.98 3.44
N VAL A 16 -3.86 7.87 4.16
CA VAL A 16 -3.09 6.67 3.84
C VAL A 16 -4.01 5.49 3.72
N VAL A 17 -3.66 4.59 2.81
CA VAL A 17 -4.33 3.31 2.63
C VAL A 17 -3.46 2.22 3.23
N PHE A 18 -4.05 1.38 4.07
CA PHE A 18 -3.35 0.25 4.68
C PHE A 18 -4.20 -1.01 4.54
N TYR A 19 -3.67 -2.01 3.85
CA TYR A 19 -4.26 -3.32 3.70
C TYR A 19 -3.51 -4.36 4.53
N LEU A 20 -4.25 -5.28 5.14
CA LEU A 20 -3.75 -6.45 5.85
C LEU A 20 -4.48 -7.68 5.35
N SER A 21 -3.73 -8.70 4.95
CA SER A 21 -4.28 -10.01 4.58
C SER A 21 -4.90 -10.73 5.79
N ASP A 22 -5.86 -11.61 5.52
CA ASP A 22 -6.44 -12.53 6.50
C ASP A 22 -5.36 -13.38 7.21
N ALA A 23 -4.30 -13.77 6.48
CA ALA A 23 -3.18 -14.52 7.04
C ALA A 23 -2.37 -13.73 8.09
N TYR A 24 -2.47 -12.40 8.08
CA TYR A 24 -1.82 -11.52 9.05
C TYR A 24 -2.77 -11.12 10.20
N LEU A 25 -4.08 -11.18 9.98
CA LEU A 25 -5.09 -10.73 10.93
C LEU A 25 -5.55 -11.88 11.83
N ASP A 26 -5.27 -11.77 13.14
CA ASP A 26 -5.96 -12.59 14.13
C ASP A 26 -7.50 -12.39 14.07
N ASP A 27 -8.26 -13.43 14.41
CA ASP A 27 -9.74 -13.41 14.40
C ASP A 27 -10.34 -12.30 15.30
N ASP A 28 -9.66 -11.96 16.40
CA ASP A 28 -10.06 -10.90 17.36
C ASP A 28 -9.53 -9.51 16.99
N SER A 29 -8.99 -9.35 15.79
CA SER A 29 -8.42 -8.09 15.33
C SER A 29 -9.49 -6.98 15.27
N ARG A 30 -9.32 -5.95 16.10
CA ARG A 30 -10.13 -4.72 16.04
C ARG A 30 -10.13 -4.09 14.65
N LEU A 31 -9.08 -4.34 13.85
CA LEU A 31 -8.93 -3.81 12.50
C LEU A 31 -10.04 -4.31 11.57
N ARG A 32 -10.51 -5.57 11.76
CA ARG A 32 -11.67 -6.12 11.02
C ARG A 32 -12.97 -5.35 11.28
N THR A 33 -13.10 -4.72 12.44
CA THR A 33 -14.30 -3.93 12.78
C THR A 33 -14.25 -2.52 12.20
N VAL A 34 -13.06 -1.93 12.06
CA VAL A 34 -12.89 -0.54 11.63
C VAL A 34 -12.55 -0.39 10.15
N GLY A 35 -12.05 -1.43 9.50
CA GLY A 35 -11.70 -1.42 8.09
C GLY A 35 -12.82 -1.91 7.17
N THR A 36 -12.60 -1.72 5.88
CA THR A 36 -13.42 -2.28 4.80
C THR A 36 -12.92 -3.68 4.49
N GLN A 37 -13.81 -4.67 4.56
CA GLN A 37 -13.47 -6.06 4.20
C GLN A 37 -13.23 -6.18 2.70
N THR A 38 -12.16 -6.88 2.32
CA THR A 38 -11.86 -7.29 0.95
C THR A 38 -12.08 -8.80 0.82
N ASP A 39 -11.81 -9.38 -0.35
CA ASP A 39 -11.90 -10.83 -0.55
C ASP A 39 -10.90 -11.61 0.33
N ASP A 40 -9.70 -11.06 0.54
CA ASP A 40 -8.58 -11.74 1.20
C ASP A 40 -8.04 -11.01 2.45
N GLY A 41 -8.77 -10.03 2.99
CA GLY A 41 -8.36 -9.30 4.18
C GLY A 41 -9.17 -8.05 4.50
N VAL A 42 -8.49 -7.02 5.02
CA VAL A 42 -9.09 -5.77 5.47
C VAL A 42 -8.26 -4.57 5.01
N ARG A 43 -8.94 -3.58 4.43
CA ARG A 43 -8.37 -2.29 4.02
C ARG A 43 -8.87 -1.15 4.89
N LEU A 44 -7.95 -0.30 5.33
CA LEU A 44 -8.16 0.88 6.13
C LEU A 44 -7.77 2.11 5.32
N ILE A 45 -8.57 3.17 5.43
CA ILE A 45 -8.28 4.48 4.85
C ILE A 45 -8.43 5.49 5.97
N LEU A 46 -7.30 6.04 6.40
CA LEU A 46 -7.16 6.83 7.62
C LEU A 46 -6.33 8.07 7.32
N ASP A 47 -6.47 9.11 8.14
CA ASP A 47 -5.57 10.26 8.06
C ASP A 47 -4.11 9.81 8.27
N GLY A 48 -3.16 10.53 7.68
CA GLY A 48 -1.77 10.09 7.64
C GLY A 48 -1.09 9.96 9.00
N GLU A 49 -1.53 10.64 10.05
CA GLU A 49 -0.97 10.49 11.39
C GLU A 49 -1.52 9.23 12.07
N THR A 50 -2.85 9.06 12.04
CA THR A 50 -3.54 7.89 12.60
C THR A 50 -3.15 6.63 11.86
N GLY A 51 -3.06 6.66 10.53
CA GLY A 51 -2.74 5.51 9.71
C GLY A 51 -1.30 5.03 9.90
N ARG A 52 -0.33 5.94 10.03
CA ARG A 52 1.06 5.56 10.40
C ARG A 52 1.13 4.93 11.78
N SER A 53 0.39 5.50 12.75
CA SER A 53 0.32 4.95 14.11
C SER A 53 -0.35 3.56 14.12
N ALA A 54 -1.40 3.37 13.33
CA ALA A 54 -2.09 2.08 13.19
C ALA A 54 -1.21 1.03 12.49
N PHE A 55 -0.44 1.44 11.48
CA PHE A 55 0.53 0.58 10.80
C PHE A 55 1.60 0.06 11.77
N GLU A 56 2.20 0.96 12.56
CA GLU A 56 3.22 0.57 13.54
C GLU A 56 2.63 -0.33 14.63
N ALA A 57 1.44 -0.01 15.13
CA ALA A 57 0.76 -0.82 16.13
C ALA A 57 0.34 -2.22 15.60
N GLY A 58 -0.04 -2.30 14.33
CA GLY A 58 -0.48 -3.54 13.68
C GLY A 58 0.68 -4.42 13.23
N THR A 59 1.76 -3.82 12.72
CA THR A 59 2.87 -4.56 12.10
C THR A 59 4.13 -4.69 12.96
N GLY A 60 4.26 -3.84 13.98
CA GLY A 60 5.49 -3.66 14.75
C GLY A 60 6.60 -2.93 13.98
N MET A 61 6.36 -2.48 12.75
CA MET A 61 7.32 -1.80 11.89
C MET A 61 6.95 -0.34 11.69
N GLY A 62 7.95 0.55 11.65
CA GLY A 62 7.73 1.95 11.33
C GLY A 62 7.44 2.14 9.84
N ALA A 63 6.37 2.85 9.49
CA ALA A 63 5.95 3.06 8.10
C ALA A 63 7.07 3.65 7.21
N MET A 64 7.87 4.60 7.73
CA MET A 64 8.99 5.17 6.98
C MET A 64 10.15 4.18 6.76
N GLU A 65 10.43 3.33 7.75
CA GLU A 65 11.50 2.33 7.65
C GLU A 65 11.10 1.25 6.63
N PHE A 66 9.85 0.82 6.68
CA PHE A 66 9.26 -0.07 5.69
C PHE A 66 9.33 0.52 4.29
N ALA A 67 8.83 1.76 4.09
CA ALA A 67 8.87 2.43 2.80
C ALA A 67 10.30 2.53 2.25
N LYS A 68 11.27 2.93 3.07
CA LYS A 68 12.68 3.02 2.67
C LYS A 68 13.26 1.67 2.23
N THR A 69 12.86 0.59 2.88
CA THR A 69 13.30 -0.77 2.54
C THR A 69 12.68 -1.22 1.22
N ALA A 70 11.36 -1.08 1.08
CA ALA A 70 10.62 -1.46 -0.11
C ALA A 70 11.00 -0.65 -1.36
N MET A 71 11.42 0.62 -1.22
CA MET A 71 11.96 1.43 -2.33
C MET A 71 13.18 0.80 -3.01
N GLY A 72 13.85 -0.17 -2.39
CA GLY A 72 14.97 -0.88 -2.99
C GLY A 72 14.59 -1.82 -4.13
N ALA A 73 13.31 -2.19 -4.24
CA ALA A 73 12.80 -3.09 -5.26
C ALA A 73 11.53 -2.54 -5.90
N GLU A 74 11.45 -2.63 -7.22
CA GLU A 74 10.28 -2.22 -7.99
C GLU A 74 9.47 -3.46 -8.36
N GLY A 75 8.17 -3.43 -8.11
CA GLY A 75 7.23 -4.49 -8.44
C GLY A 75 5.85 -3.94 -8.78
N ASP A 76 4.88 -4.82 -8.99
CA ASP A 76 3.53 -4.41 -9.37
C ASP A 76 2.56 -4.48 -8.19
N ILE A 77 1.90 -3.38 -7.84
CA ILE A 77 0.83 -3.38 -6.84
C ILE A 77 -0.48 -3.08 -7.55
N ALA A 78 -1.53 -3.87 -7.28
CA ALA A 78 -2.84 -3.71 -7.91
C ALA A 78 -3.49 -2.37 -7.50
N ARG A 79 -4.34 -1.83 -8.39
CA ARG A 79 -5.08 -0.58 -8.14
C ARG A 79 -5.97 -0.66 -6.89
N SER A 80 -6.46 -1.86 -6.55
CA SER A 80 -7.27 -2.13 -5.36
C SER A 80 -6.49 -1.97 -4.04
N LEU A 81 -5.15 -1.91 -4.11
CA LEU A 81 -4.23 -1.81 -2.97
C LEU A 81 -4.35 -2.99 -1.98
N ASP A 82 -4.78 -4.16 -2.46
CA ASP A 82 -4.90 -5.39 -1.68
C ASP A 82 -4.19 -6.61 -2.33
N ALA A 83 -3.61 -6.43 -3.52
CA ALA A 83 -2.88 -7.47 -4.25
C ALA A 83 -1.65 -6.88 -4.99
N GLY A 84 -0.77 -7.74 -5.50
CA GLY A 84 0.43 -7.34 -6.23
C GLY A 84 1.21 -8.53 -6.81
N ALA A 85 2.13 -8.25 -7.73
CA ALA A 85 3.06 -9.21 -8.28
C ALA A 85 4.45 -8.95 -7.70
N CYS A 86 4.91 -9.90 -6.87
CA CYS A 86 6.22 -9.85 -6.26
C CYS A 86 7.32 -10.02 -7.33
N PRO A 87 8.34 -9.12 -7.37
CA PRO A 87 9.43 -9.23 -8.33
C PRO A 87 10.42 -10.37 -7.99
N PHE A 88 10.30 -10.99 -6.81
CA PHE A 88 11.20 -12.03 -6.31
C PHE A 88 10.67 -13.46 -6.54
N THR A 89 9.64 -13.63 -7.37
CA THR A 89 9.06 -14.95 -7.69
C THR A 89 10.06 -15.90 -8.35
N GLU A 90 11.07 -15.37 -9.04
CA GLU A 90 12.11 -16.18 -9.69
C GLU A 90 13.18 -16.67 -8.70
N ASP A 91 13.42 -15.95 -7.60
CA ASP A 91 14.40 -16.30 -6.58
C ASP A 91 13.92 -17.48 -5.71
N ASP A 92 12.62 -17.51 -5.39
CA ASP A 92 11.99 -18.55 -4.58
C ASP A 92 10.65 -19.02 -5.20
N PRO A 93 10.69 -19.83 -6.27
CA PRO A 93 9.49 -20.22 -7.04
C PRO A 93 8.58 -21.22 -6.32
N ASP A 94 9.05 -21.85 -5.24
CA ASP A 94 8.28 -22.80 -4.42
C ASP A 94 7.52 -22.12 -3.27
N ASP A 95 7.85 -20.85 -2.96
CA ASP A 95 7.16 -20.06 -1.94
C ASP A 95 5.91 -19.40 -2.52
N ASP A 96 4.95 -19.11 -1.65
CA ASP A 96 3.78 -18.36 -2.05
C ASP A 96 4.12 -16.86 -2.06
N HIS A 97 3.77 -16.17 -3.14
CA HIS A 97 4.12 -14.75 -3.36
C HIS A 97 2.90 -13.81 -3.23
N ASP A 98 1.97 -14.16 -2.36
CA ASP A 98 0.83 -13.33 -2.00
C ASP A 98 1.22 -12.09 -1.16
N VAL A 99 0.41 -11.05 -1.27
CA VAL A 99 0.59 -9.82 -0.51
C VAL A 99 0.14 -10.03 0.93
N ARG A 100 1.07 -9.87 1.88
CA ARG A 100 0.78 -9.92 3.31
C ARG A 100 0.15 -8.63 3.81
N PHE A 101 0.70 -7.48 3.40
CA PHE A 101 0.13 -6.16 3.67
C PHE A 101 0.60 -5.12 2.64
N VAL A 102 -0.20 -4.08 2.42
CA VAL A 102 0.13 -2.93 1.58
C VAL A 102 0.00 -1.65 2.39
N PHE A 103 0.97 -0.76 2.29
CA PHE A 103 0.87 0.61 2.79
C PHE A 103 1.01 1.58 1.62
N ALA A 104 0.08 2.53 1.49
CA ALA A 104 0.12 3.52 0.42
C ALA A 104 -0.26 4.92 0.91
N PHE A 105 0.31 5.93 0.27
CA PHE A 105 -0.01 7.34 0.49
C PHE A 105 0.12 8.10 -0.83
N ALA A 106 -0.54 9.25 -0.94
CA ALA A 106 -0.41 10.12 -2.10
C ALA A 106 0.40 11.38 -1.73
N GLU A 107 1.16 11.90 -2.69
CA GLU A 107 1.91 13.13 -2.56
C GLU A 107 1.44 14.11 -3.63
N ALA A 108 1.29 15.38 -3.24
CA ALA A 108 0.89 16.44 -4.15
C ALA A 108 1.94 16.66 -5.25
N GLN A 109 1.48 17.08 -6.43
CA GLN A 109 2.35 17.47 -7.54
C GLN A 109 3.45 18.44 -7.08
N ASN A 110 4.67 18.16 -7.51
CA ASN A 110 5.85 18.97 -7.26
C ASN A 110 6.74 19.07 -8.50
N GLU A 111 6.61 20.19 -9.22
CA GLU A 111 7.38 20.48 -10.43
C GLU A 111 8.89 20.61 -10.18
N GLU A 112 9.31 20.98 -8.95
CA GLU A 112 10.73 21.15 -8.61
C GLU A 112 11.48 19.82 -8.48
N VAL A 113 10.78 18.75 -8.11
CA VAL A 113 11.34 17.39 -8.01
C VAL A 113 11.50 16.78 -9.40
N GLY A 114 10.58 17.08 -10.33
CA GLY A 114 10.59 16.53 -11.69
C GLY A 114 10.11 15.07 -11.76
N GLY A 115 10.16 14.48 -12.95
CA GLY A 115 9.64 13.13 -13.20
C GLY A 115 8.12 13.05 -12.97
N LEU A 116 7.65 11.95 -12.38
CA LEU A 116 6.23 11.72 -12.08
C LEU A 116 5.61 12.85 -11.24
N TYR A 117 6.40 13.44 -10.34
CA TYR A 117 5.95 14.53 -9.48
C TYR A 117 5.66 15.82 -10.24
N ALA A 118 6.28 16.03 -11.41
CA ALA A 118 5.94 17.18 -12.26
C ALA A 118 4.68 16.91 -13.11
N GLU A 119 4.28 15.65 -13.27
CA GLU A 119 3.16 15.24 -14.13
C GLU A 119 1.82 15.31 -13.40
N GLY A 120 1.81 15.10 -12.08
CA GLY A 120 0.62 15.23 -11.24
C GLY A 120 0.87 14.75 -9.81
N ASP A 121 -0.21 14.54 -9.07
CA ASP A 121 -0.15 13.90 -7.75
C ASP A 121 0.32 12.45 -7.92
N VAL A 122 1.16 11.96 -7.01
CA VAL A 122 1.80 10.64 -7.12
C VAL A 122 1.33 9.74 -6.00
N VAL A 123 0.83 8.56 -6.34
CA VAL A 123 0.58 7.49 -5.38
C VAL A 123 1.86 6.71 -5.16
N HIS A 124 2.23 6.56 -3.90
CA HIS A 124 3.30 5.71 -3.40
C HIS A 124 2.69 4.51 -2.71
N ALA A 125 2.93 3.31 -3.24
CA ALA A 125 2.50 2.06 -2.61
C ALA A 125 3.70 1.15 -2.33
N TYR A 126 3.62 0.45 -1.19
CA TYR A 126 4.62 -0.48 -0.71
C TYR A 126 3.94 -1.75 -0.25
N ALA A 127 4.40 -2.89 -0.74
CA ALA A 127 3.85 -4.19 -0.39
C ALA A 127 4.92 -5.03 0.33
N HIS A 128 4.47 -5.80 1.31
CA HIS A 128 5.26 -6.85 1.93
C HIS A 128 4.69 -8.19 1.52
N CYS A 129 5.54 -9.03 0.94
CA CYS A 129 5.16 -10.33 0.40
C CYS A 129 5.21 -11.41 1.50
N THR A 130 4.48 -12.50 1.33
CA THR A 130 4.57 -13.69 2.18
C THR A 130 5.93 -14.35 2.15
N CYS A 131 6.70 -14.21 1.06
CA CYS A 131 8.10 -14.66 0.96
C CYS A 131 9.07 -13.84 1.85
N GLY A 132 8.61 -12.74 2.46
CA GLY A 132 9.39 -11.89 3.36
C GLY A 132 10.05 -10.68 2.70
N GLU A 133 10.06 -10.62 1.37
CA GLU A 133 10.56 -9.48 0.62
C GLU A 133 9.56 -8.33 0.54
N SER A 134 10.07 -7.11 0.33
CA SER A 134 9.26 -5.89 0.22
C SER A 134 9.57 -5.16 -1.07
N TYR A 135 8.55 -4.63 -1.73
CA TYR A 135 8.68 -3.93 -3.01
C TYR A 135 7.76 -2.72 -3.06
N SER A 136 8.07 -1.80 -3.97
CA SER A 136 7.36 -0.54 -4.15
C SER A 136 6.83 -0.39 -5.57
N HIS A 137 5.76 0.38 -5.70
CA HIS A 137 5.22 0.84 -6.96
C HIS A 137 4.76 2.30 -6.78
N LYS A 138 5.13 3.16 -7.71
CA LYS A 138 4.69 4.56 -7.76
C LYS A 138 4.09 4.91 -9.11
N TRP A 139 3.05 5.73 -9.12
CA TRP A 139 2.37 6.15 -10.35
C TRP A 139 1.67 7.50 -10.16
N VAL A 140 1.38 8.19 -11.27
CA VAL A 140 0.58 9.42 -11.25
C VAL A 140 -0.88 9.07 -11.04
N VAL A 141 -1.57 9.82 -10.18
CA VAL A 141 -3.01 9.72 -9.94
C VAL A 141 -3.78 9.71 -11.26
N GLY A 142 -4.69 8.75 -11.40
CA GLY A 142 -5.49 8.56 -12.62
C GLY A 142 -4.81 7.87 -13.80
N ASP A 143 -3.50 7.56 -13.75
CA ASP A 143 -2.77 6.94 -14.86
C ASP A 143 -3.11 5.44 -15.06
N ARG A 144 -3.57 4.77 -14.01
CA ARG A 144 -3.92 3.34 -14.05
C ARG A 144 -5.39 3.18 -14.42
N ASP A 145 -5.69 3.04 -15.71
CA ASP A 145 -7.04 2.70 -16.21
C ASP A 145 -7.51 1.32 -15.69
N ASP A 146 -8.83 1.16 -15.55
CA ASP A 146 -9.52 -0.05 -15.02
C ASP A 146 -9.43 -1.25 -15.98
#